data_AF-A0A7W1N6C9-F1
#
_entry.id   AF-A0A7W1N6C9-F1
#
_cell.length_a   1.000
_cell.length_b   1.000
_cell.length_c   1.000
_cell.angle_alpha   90.00
_cell.angle_beta   90.00
_cell.angle_gamma   90.00
#
_symmetry.space_group_name_H-M   'P 1'
#
loop_
_entity.id
_entity.type
_entity.pdbx_description
1 polymer ?
#
loop_
_entity_poly.entity_id
_entity_poly.type
_entity_poly.pdbx_seq_one_letter_code
_entity_poly.pdbx_strand_id
1 'polypeptide(L)' 'MRGDRSVRDVCREHGIAETLYYGWRDRILEAGRGALAGKEERSGERELRRKVAELERALGRKTYELEIAGKALGTWQ' A
#
# COMPACT_ATOMS: atom_id res chain seq x y z
N MET A 1 -7.85 22.37 -11.70
CA MET A 1 -7.85 23.74 -11.16
C MET A 1 -8.36 24.65 -12.27
N ARG A 2 -9.46 25.38 -12.06
CA ARG A 2 -9.93 26.35 -13.06
C ARG A 2 -8.80 27.35 -13.30
N GLY A 3 -8.36 27.48 -14.54
CA GLY A 3 -7.21 28.29 -14.95
C GLY A 3 -7.46 29.80 -14.95
N ASP A 4 -8.48 30.25 -14.21
CA ASP A 4 -9.03 31.61 -14.35
C ASP A 4 -8.29 32.65 -13.48
N ARG A 5 -7.34 32.24 -12.62
CA ARG A 5 -6.51 33.15 -11.81
C ARG A 5 -5.05 32.73 -11.80
N SER A 6 -4.15 33.69 -12.00
CA SER A 6 -2.71 33.42 -11.97
C SER A 6 -2.20 33.30 -10.52
N VAL A 7 -1.10 32.57 -10.32
CA VAL A 7 -0.43 32.46 -9.01
C VAL A 7 -0.07 33.85 -8.45
N ARG A 8 0.30 34.78 -9.35
CA ARG A 8 0.63 36.15 -8.98
C ARG A 8 -0.57 36.91 -8.41
N ASP A 9 -1.75 36.72 -8.98
CA ASP A 9 -2.97 37.37 -8.49
C ASP A 9 -3.33 36.86 -7.10
N VAL A 10 -3.25 35.54 -6.90
CA VAL A 10 -3.47 34.89 -5.60
C VAL A 10 -2.46 35.39 -4.55
N CYS A 11 -1.18 35.51 -4.94
CA CYS A 11 -0.14 35.99 -4.04
C CYS A 11 -0.34 37.45 -3.63
N ARG A 12 -0.77 38.31 -4.58
CA ARG A 12 -1.10 39.72 -4.31
C ARG A 12 -2.33 39.87 -3.42
N GLU A 13 -3.40 39.11 -3.70
CA GLU A 13 -4.64 39.11 -2.92
C GLU A 13 -4.40 38.73 -1.45
N HIS A 14 -3.54 37.73 -1.22
CA HIS A 14 -3.25 37.22 0.12
C HIS A 14 -1.99 37.83 0.76
N GLY A 15 -1.32 38.78 0.11
CA GLY A 15 -0.13 39.43 0.64
C GLY A 15 1.05 38.49 0.89
N ILE A 16 1.19 37.42 0.11
CA ILE A 16 2.27 36.45 0.22
C ILE A 16 3.25 36.57 -0.94
N ALA A 17 4.51 36.19 -0.71
CA ALA A 17 5.49 36.08 -1.77
C ALA A 17 5.20 34.83 -2.64
N GLU A 18 5.39 34.94 -3.96
CA GLU A 18 5.26 33.79 -4.88
C GLU A 18 6.19 32.62 -4.50
N THR A 19 7.37 32.93 -3.94
CA THR A 19 8.33 31.93 -3.44
C THR A 19 7.74 31.09 -2.29
N LEU A 20 6.95 31.72 -1.41
CA LEU A 20 6.29 31.04 -0.31
C LEU A 20 5.18 30.11 -0.83
N TYR A 21 4.39 30.58 -1.81
CA TYR A 21 3.36 29.77 -2.47
C TYR A 21 3.95 28.50 -3.09
N TYR A 22 5.00 28.63 -3.89
CA TYR A 22 5.63 27.47 -4.52
C TYR A 22 6.27 26.54 -3.50
N GLY A 23 6.90 27.08 -2.44
CA GLY A 23 7.42 26.28 -1.34
C GLY A 23 6.35 25.45 -0.64
N TRP A 24 5.14 26.00 -0.41
CA TRP A 24 4.03 25.24 0.14
C TRP A 24 3.47 24.20 -0.83
N ARG A 25 3.31 24.56 -2.11
CA ARG A 25 2.87 23.63 -3.16
C ARG A 25 3.76 22.41 -3.21
N ASP A 26 5.07 22.62 -3.23
CA ASP A 26 6.04 21.54 -3.39
C ASP A 26 6.05 20.65 -2.13
N ARG A 27 5.96 21.23 -0.93
CA ARG A 27 5.79 20.46 0.33
C ARG A 27 4.52 19.62 0.35
N ILE A 28 3.40 20.16 -0.12
CA ILE A 28 2.13 19.43 -0.21
C ILE A 28 2.24 18.28 -1.21
N LEU A 29 2.85 18.52 -2.37
CA LEU A 29 3.05 17.49 -3.38
C LEU A 29 3.97 16.37 -2.88
N GLU A 30 5.03 16.69 -2.14
CA GLU A 30 5.88 15.65 -1.54
C GLU A 30 5.19 14.87 -0.43
N ALA A 31 4.51 15.56 0.49
CA ALA A 31 3.74 14.88 1.53
C ALA A 31 2.64 13.98 0.94
N GLY A 32 2.01 14.43 -0.15
CA GLY A 32 1.04 13.66 -0.91
C GLY A 32 1.64 12.40 -1.54
N ARG A 33 2.85 12.49 -2.10
CA ARG A 33 3.58 11.33 -2.65
C ARG A 33 3.88 10.30 -1.56
N GLY A 34 4.39 10.72 -0.40
CA GLY A 34 4.65 9.82 0.72
C GLY A 34 3.39 9.10 1.23
N ALA A 35 2.27 9.82 1.34
CA ALA A 35 0.99 9.24 1.75
C ALA A 35 0.43 8.23 0.74
N LEU A 36 0.65 8.47 -0.56
CA LEU A 36 0.28 7.55 -1.64
C LEU A 36 1.17 6.30 -1.67
N ALA A 37 2.48 6.44 -1.48
CA ALA A 37 3.40 5.30 -1.35
C ALA A 37 2.99 4.38 -0.19
N GLY A 38 2.64 4.94 0.97
CA GLY A 38 2.11 4.16 2.09
C GLY A 38 0.76 3.48 1.82
N LYS A 39 0.00 3.88 0.78
CA LYS A 39 -1.22 3.18 0.34
C LYS A 39 -0.88 1.95 -0.50
N GLU A 40 0.16 2.02 -1.33
CA GLU A 40 0.68 0.88 -2.10
C GLU A 40 1.27 -0.18 -1.17
N GLU A 41 2.06 0.22 -0.17
CA GLU A 41 2.65 -0.67 0.82
C GLU A 41 1.59 -1.47 1.59
N ARG A 42 0.53 -0.79 2.07
CA ARG A 42 -0.63 -1.44 2.69
C ARG A 42 -1.38 -2.38 1.75
N SER A 43 -1.30 -2.17 0.43
CA SER A 43 -1.88 -3.08 -0.55
C SER A 43 -1.03 -4.34 -0.71
N GLY A 44 0.29 -4.18 -0.79
CA GLY A 44 1.23 -5.31 -0.81
C GLY A 44 1.10 -6.19 0.43
N GLU A 45 0.97 -5.59 1.61
CA GLU A 45 0.77 -6.33 2.86
C GLU A 45 -0.52 -7.17 2.86
N ARG A 46 -1.63 -6.63 2.34
CA ARG A 46 -2.89 -7.38 2.21
C ARG A 46 -2.75 -8.56 1.25
N GLU A 47 -2.04 -8.38 0.14
CA GLU A 47 -1.80 -9.46 -0.80
C GLU A 47 -0.92 -10.56 -0.20
N LEU A 48 0.14 -10.18 0.52
CA LEU A 48 0.99 -11.12 1.26
C LEU A 48 0.19 -11.90 2.30
N ARG A 49 -0.63 -11.24 3.12
CA ARG A 49 -1.52 -11.91 4.09
C ARG A 49 -2.46 -12.91 3.41
N ARG A 50 -3.00 -12.57 2.23
CA ARG A 50 -3.84 -13.49 1.45
C ARG A 50 -3.06 -14.71 0.99
N LYS A 51 -1.85 -14.52 0.46
CA LYS A 51 -0.96 -15.60 0.01
C LYS A 51 -0.57 -16.53 1.16
N VAL A 52 -0.23 -15.97 2.33
CA VAL A 52 0.08 -16.76 3.54
C VAL A 52 -1.11 -17.66 3.91
N ALA A 53 -2.32 -17.09 4.01
CA ALA A 53 -3.51 -17.88 4.35
C ALA A 53 -3.83 -18.97 3.31
N GLU A 54 -3.53 -18.73 2.03
CA GLU A 54 -3.67 -19.74 0.99
C GLU A 54 -2.68 -20.89 1.15
N LEU A 55 -1.41 -20.55 1.40
CA LEU A 55 -0.33 -21.52 1.62
C LEU A 55 -0.57 -22.35 2.89
N GLU A 56 -1.01 -21.74 3.98
CA GLU A 56 -1.36 -22.46 5.22
C GLU A 56 -2.45 -23.50 4.99
N ARG A 57 -3.51 -23.15 4.24
CA ARG A 57 -4.57 -24.11 3.87
C ARG A 57 -4.05 -25.22 2.97
N ALA A 58 -3.20 -24.90 1.99
CA ALA A 58 -2.62 -25.89 1.10
C ALA A 58 -1.71 -26.87 1.86
N LEU A 59 -0.88 -26.34 2.75
CA LEU A 59 -0.03 -27.13 3.63
C LEU A 59 -0.87 -28.06 4.50
N GLY A 60 -1.91 -27.54 5.17
CA GLY A 60 -2.79 -28.35 6.01
C GLY A 60 -3.45 -29.51 5.25
N ARG A 61 -3.92 -29.27 4.01
CA ARG A 61 -4.45 -30.34 3.15
C ARG A 61 -3.40 -31.43 2.87
N LYS A 62 -2.18 -31.03 2.51
CA LYS A 62 -1.10 -31.97 2.21
C LYS A 62 -0.62 -32.73 3.43
N THR A 63 -0.54 -32.09 4.59
CA THR A 63 -0.25 -32.75 5.86
C THR A 63 -1.29 -33.82 6.17
N TYR A 64 -2.58 -33.48 6.01
CA TYR A 64 -3.66 -34.44 6.25
C TYR A 64 -3.65 -35.63 5.28
N GLU A 65 -3.42 -35.38 3.98
CA GLU A 65 -3.23 -36.44 2.98
C GLU A 65 -2.07 -37.38 3.35
N LEU A 66 -0.94 -36.84 3.82
CA LEU A 66 0.21 -37.62 4.26
C LEU A 66 -0.08 -38.44 5.52
N GLU A 67 -0.80 -37.88 6.49
CA GLU A 67 -1.23 -38.61 7.68
C GLU A 67 -2.12 -39.81 7.32
N ILE A 68 -3.09 -39.61 6.43
CA ILE A 68 -3.96 -40.70 5.95
C ILE A 68 -3.12 -41.75 5.23
N ALA A 69 -2.30 -41.33 4.27
CA ALA A 69 -1.47 -42.25 3.48
C ALA A 69 -0.54 -43.06 4.37
N GLY A 70 0.09 -42.44 5.35
CA GLY A 70 0.97 -43.13 6.28
C GLY A 70 0.24 -44.08 7.23
N LYS A 71 -0.94 -43.72 7.74
CA LYS A 71 -1.79 -44.64 8.51
C LYS A 71 -2.20 -45.85 7.66
N ALA A 72 -2.55 -45.62 6.40
CA ALA A 72 -2.95 -46.69 5.47
C ALA A 72 -1.78 -47.62 5.10
N LEU A 73 -0.56 -47.08 4.99
CA LEU A 73 0.64 -47.85 4.66
C LEU A 73 1.26 -48.55 5.89
N GLY A 74 0.73 -48.35 7.10
CA GLY A 74 1.31 -48.89 8.34
C GLY A 74 2.72 -48.39 8.61
N THR A 75 3.15 -47.32 7.93
CA THR A 75 4.53 -46.81 7.96
C THR A 75 4.82 -45.95 9.18
N TRP A 76 3.79 -45.55 9.93
CA TRP A 76 3.94 -44.93 11.25
C TRP A 76 3.69 -45.99 12.34
N GLN A 77 4.75 -46.70 12.72
CA GLN A 77 4.82 -47.49 13.96
C GLN A 77 5.98 -46.98 14.82
#